data_AF-A0A520WC16-F1
#
_entry.id   AF-A0A520WC16-F1
#
_cell.length_a   1.000
_cell.length_b   1.000
_cell.length_c   1.000
_cell.angle_alpha   90.00
_cell.angle_beta   90.00
_cell.angle_gamma   90.00
#
_symmetry.space_group_name_H-M   'P 1'
#
loop_
_entity.id
_entity.type
_entity.pdbx_description
1 polymer ?
#
loop_
_entity_poly.entity_id
_entity_poly.type
_entity_poly.pdbx_seq_one_letter_code
_entity_poly.pdbx_strand_id
1 'polypeptide(L)'
;MNTKALMTSSAIILALIGISLIFFPKEILGYLELSTSDALELLMQIIGSLYFAFAMLNWMSKGSIIGGIYNRPIAIANLTHFVIAGLALIKGILANPSLSYIIWSIAIIYSIFATLFGIVAFKHPVRENKIDNQTSSK
;
A
#
# COMPACT_ATOMS: atom_id res chain seq x y z
N MET A 1 -15.94 -3.81 5.64
CA MET A 1 -14.49 -4.08 5.61
C MET A 1 -13.84 -3.12 6.59
N ASN A 2 -12.93 -3.58 7.44
CA ASN A 2 -12.27 -2.70 8.41
C ASN A 2 -11.19 -1.86 7.72
N THR A 3 -11.57 -0.69 7.19
CA THR A 3 -10.65 0.22 6.49
C THR A 3 -9.55 0.74 7.40
N LYS A 4 -9.82 0.93 8.69
CA LYS A 4 -8.80 1.33 9.67
C LYS A 4 -7.67 0.32 9.77
N ALA A 5 -7.99 -0.97 9.84
CA ALA A 5 -6.99 -2.03 9.85
C ALA A 5 -6.16 -2.05 8.55
N LEU A 6 -6.83 -1.96 7.40
CA LEU A 6 -6.18 -1.91 6.08
C LEU A 6 -5.20 -0.72 5.94
N MET A 7 -5.64 0.47 6.35
CA MET A 7 -4.81 1.68 6.30
C MET A 7 -3.65 1.59 7.28
N THR A 8 -3.84 0.99 8.45
CA THR A 8 -2.78 0.81 9.45
C THR A 8 -1.73 -0.18 8.96
N SER A 9 -2.14 -1.34 8.44
CA SER A 9 -1.20 -2.37 7.98
C SER A 9 -0.43 -1.91 6.73
N SER A 10 -1.10 -1.26 5.78
CA SER A 10 -0.42 -0.68 4.62
C SER A 10 0.55 0.43 5.02
N ALA A 11 0.18 1.32 5.96
CA ALA A 11 1.09 2.34 6.48
C ALA A 11 2.36 1.73 7.09
N ILE A 12 2.22 0.69 7.94
CA ILE A 12 3.37 0.03 8.56
C ILE A 12 4.29 -0.58 7.49
N ILE A 13 3.73 -1.28 6.50
CA ILE A 13 4.52 -1.93 5.46
C ILE A 13 5.23 -0.90 4.57
N LEU A 14 4.55 0.15 4.14
CA LEU A 14 5.15 1.22 3.34
C LEU A 14 6.19 2.00 4.14
N ALA A 15 6.00 2.19 5.46
CA ALA A 15 6.98 2.83 6.33
C ALA A 15 8.24 1.97 6.45
N LEU A 16 8.11 0.66 6.67
CA LEU A 16 9.25 -0.25 6.73
C LEU A 16 10.05 -0.22 5.43
N ILE A 17 9.39 -0.25 4.27
CA ILE A 17 10.05 -0.15 2.96
C ILE A 17 10.73 1.23 2.83
N GLY A 18 10.01 2.31 3.11
CA GLY A 18 10.53 3.67 2.98
C GLY A 18 11.74 3.94 3.86
N ILE A 19 11.67 3.59 5.15
CA ILE A 19 12.79 3.70 6.09
C ILE A 19 13.97 2.86 5.62
N SER A 20 13.72 1.63 5.16
CA SER A 20 14.80 0.75 4.69
C SER A 20 15.56 1.34 3.50
N LEU A 21 14.83 1.89 2.52
CA LEU A 21 15.42 2.51 1.35
C LEU A 21 16.12 3.85 1.66
N ILE A 22 15.65 4.60 2.65
CA ILE A 22 16.27 5.88 3.05
C ILE A 22 17.57 5.65 3.81
N PHE A 23 17.55 4.75 4.79
CA PHE A 23 18.66 4.60 5.76
C PHE A 23 19.63 3.47 5.43
N PHE A 24 19.21 2.47 4.64
CA PHE A 24 20.03 1.30 4.31
C PHE A 24 20.14 1.02 2.79
N PRO A 25 20.32 2.03 1.91
CA PRO A 25 20.36 1.80 0.46
C PRO A 25 21.54 0.91 0.04
N LYS A 26 22.72 1.09 0.64
CA LYS A 26 23.93 0.32 0.31
C LYS A 26 23.79 -1.15 0.67
N GLU A 27 23.25 -1.43 1.86
CA GLU A 27 23.04 -2.78 2.37
C GLU A 27 22.05 -3.53 1.48
N ILE A 28 20.98 -2.86 1.03
CA ILE A 28 20.00 -3.46 0.12
C ILE A 28 20.64 -3.73 -1.25
N LEU A 29 21.39 -2.78 -1.82
CA LEU A 29 22.09 -2.99 -3.09
C LEU A 29 23.09 -4.14 -3.03
N GLY A 30 23.86 -4.21 -1.93
CA GLY A 30 24.81 -5.30 -1.69
C GLY A 30 24.12 -6.65 -1.56
N TYR A 31 22.97 -6.72 -0.85
CA TYR A 31 22.17 -7.94 -0.77
C TYR A 31 21.62 -8.39 -2.12
N LEU A 32 21.30 -7.45 -3.01
CA LEU A 32 20.82 -7.72 -4.36
C LEU A 32 21.94 -7.98 -5.37
N GLU A 33 23.20 -8.02 -4.93
CA GLU A 33 24.39 -8.19 -5.78
C GLU A 33 24.47 -7.14 -6.91
N LEU A 34 23.92 -5.94 -6.67
CA LEU A 34 23.95 -4.82 -7.60
C LEU A 34 25.17 -3.95 -7.34
N SER A 35 25.70 -3.33 -8.40
CA SER A 35 26.78 -2.36 -8.26
C SER A 35 26.29 -1.13 -7.49
N THR A 36 27.04 -0.74 -6.46
CA THR A 36 26.78 0.46 -5.68
C THR A 36 27.32 1.69 -6.41
N SER A 37 26.49 2.71 -6.57
CA SER A 37 26.91 4.03 -7.04
C SER A 37 26.15 5.11 -6.27
N ASP A 38 26.79 6.24 -6.02
CA ASP A 38 26.19 7.36 -5.27
C ASP A 38 24.86 7.81 -5.89
N ALA A 39 24.75 7.77 -7.22
CA ALA A 39 23.53 8.11 -7.94
C ALA A 39 22.39 7.10 -7.70
N LEU A 40 22.71 5.80 -7.65
CA LEU A 40 21.72 4.75 -7.40
C LEU A 40 21.24 4.78 -5.93
N GLU A 41 22.15 5.04 -5.00
CA GLU A 41 21.82 5.22 -3.58
C GLU A 41 20.89 6.43 -3.38
N LEU A 42 21.21 7.57 -4.00
CA LEU A 42 20.36 8.75 -3.97
C LEU A 42 18.97 8.45 -4.55
N LEU A 43 18.90 7.73 -5.67
CA LEU A 43 17.62 7.33 -6.26
C LEU A 43 16.81 6.43 -5.33
N MET A 44 17.45 5.49 -4.63
CA MET A 44 16.78 4.65 -3.64
C MET A 44 16.23 5.48 -2.47
N GLN A 45 16.97 6.46 -1.98
CA GLN A 45 16.50 7.34 -0.90
C GLN A 45 15.31 8.20 -1.35
N ILE A 46 15.33 8.72 -2.58
CA ILE A 46 14.20 9.46 -3.16
C ILE A 46 12.96 8.56 -3.26
N ILE A 47 13.11 7.33 -3.77
CA ILE A 47 12.01 6.35 -3.82
C ILE A 47 11.54 5.99 -2.40
N GLY A 48 12.46 5.82 -1.46
CA GLY A 48 12.16 5.58 -0.05
C GLY A 48 11.32 6.71 0.57
N SER A 49 11.61 7.96 0.23
CA SER A 49 10.81 9.12 0.68
C SER A 49 9.38 9.08 0.13
N LEU A 50 9.19 8.62 -1.12
CA LEU A 50 7.86 8.43 -1.71
C LEU A 50 7.07 7.35 -0.96
N TYR A 51 7.71 6.22 -0.66
CA TYR A 51 7.11 5.14 0.15
C TYR A 51 6.72 5.64 1.55
N PHE A 52 7.62 6.37 2.21
CA PHE A 52 7.35 6.93 3.53
C PHE A 52 6.25 7.99 3.51
N ALA A 53 6.17 8.82 2.47
CA ALA A 53 5.08 9.77 2.29
C ALA A 53 3.71 9.08 2.16
N PHE A 54 3.63 7.99 1.38
CA PHE A 54 2.43 7.16 1.29
C PHE A 54 2.09 6.48 2.62
N ALA A 55 3.11 6.03 3.36
CA ALA A 55 2.92 5.48 4.70
C ALA A 55 2.28 6.50 5.64
N MET A 56 2.78 7.74 5.63
CA MET A 56 2.22 8.84 6.42
C MET A 56 0.80 9.19 6.00
N LEU A 57 0.53 9.25 4.69
CA LEU A 57 -0.83 9.49 4.17
C LEU A 57 -1.81 8.43 4.68
N ASN A 58 -1.41 7.15 4.66
CA ASN A 58 -2.25 6.07 5.15
C ASN A 58 -2.43 6.11 6.68
N TRP A 59 -1.35 6.38 7.41
CA TRP A 59 -1.38 6.48 8.86
C TRP A 59 -2.27 7.62 9.35
N MET A 60 -2.18 8.79 8.73
CA MET A 60 -2.97 9.96 9.10
C MET A 60 -4.43 9.80 8.71
N SER A 61 -4.72 9.03 7.65
CA SER A 61 -6.09 8.83 7.16
C SER A 61 -6.81 7.60 7.75
N LYS A 62 -6.13 6.77 8.55
CA LYS A 62 -6.67 5.49 9.05
C LYS A 62 -7.97 5.60 9.87
N GLY A 63 -8.23 6.77 10.48
CA GLY A 63 -9.45 7.02 11.25
C GLY A 63 -10.62 7.53 10.43
N SER A 64 -10.40 7.89 9.16
CA SER A 64 -11.39 8.52 8.31
C SER A 64 -12.33 7.51 7.65
N ILE A 65 -13.51 7.95 7.24
CA ILE A 65 -14.43 7.15 6.42
C ILE A 65 -13.83 7.03 5.01
N ILE A 66 -13.68 5.80 4.50
CA ILE A 66 -13.12 5.52 3.17
C ILE A 66 -14.08 4.63 2.40
N GLY A 67 -14.55 5.11 1.25
CA GLY A 67 -15.48 4.40 0.37
C GLY A 67 -16.52 5.35 -0.26
N GLY A 68 -17.08 4.95 -1.40
CA GLY A 68 -17.94 5.84 -2.18
C GLY A 68 -17.19 7.11 -2.59
N ILE A 69 -17.75 8.29 -2.28
CA ILE A 69 -17.10 9.60 -2.54
C ILE A 69 -16.09 10.01 -1.46
N TYR A 70 -16.13 9.39 -0.27
CA TYR A 70 -15.30 9.78 0.87
C TYR A 70 -13.91 9.16 0.80
N ASN A 71 -12.88 10.01 0.82
CA ASN A 71 -11.47 9.61 0.71
C ASN A 71 -11.18 8.67 -0.48
N ARG A 72 -12.01 8.74 -1.53
CA ARG A 72 -11.85 7.96 -2.74
C ARG A 72 -10.49 8.18 -3.41
N PRO A 73 -9.96 9.43 -3.51
CA PRO A 73 -8.62 9.64 -4.06
C PRO A 73 -7.52 8.86 -3.33
N ILE A 74 -7.61 8.73 -2.01
CA ILE A 74 -6.63 7.98 -1.20
C ILE A 74 -6.73 6.47 -1.47
N ALA A 75 -7.95 5.94 -1.58
CA ALA A 75 -8.16 4.55 -1.95
C ALA A 75 -7.63 4.25 -3.35
N ILE A 76 -7.87 5.15 -4.32
CA ILE A 76 -7.37 5.02 -5.69
C ILE A 76 -5.85 5.12 -5.75
N ALA A 77 -5.23 6.06 -5.03
CA ALA A 77 -3.78 6.19 -4.99
C ALA A 77 -3.09 4.92 -4.45
N ASN A 78 -3.62 4.33 -3.38
CA ASN A 78 -3.14 3.06 -2.86
C ASN A 78 -3.39 1.92 -3.86
N LEU A 79 -4.59 1.85 -4.44
CA LEU A 79 -4.91 0.84 -5.44
C LEU A 79 -3.93 0.87 -6.61
N THR A 80 -3.71 2.05 -7.21
CA THR A 80 -2.81 2.18 -8.36
C THR A 80 -1.39 1.84 -7.99
N HIS A 81 -0.90 2.27 -6.82
CA HIS A 81 0.42 1.90 -6.34
C HIS A 81 0.58 0.37 -6.21
N PHE A 82 -0.30 -0.29 -5.44
CA PHE A 82 -0.18 -1.73 -5.20
C PHE A 82 -0.43 -2.57 -6.45
N VAL A 83 -1.33 -2.16 -7.35
CA VAL A 83 -1.56 -2.86 -8.63
C VAL A 83 -0.36 -2.72 -9.55
N ILE A 84 0.11 -1.51 -9.81
CA ILE A 84 1.18 -1.28 -10.80
C ILE A 84 2.49 -1.92 -10.31
N ALA A 85 2.85 -1.69 -9.04
CA ALA A 85 4.05 -2.30 -8.47
C ALA A 85 3.89 -3.83 -8.32
N GLY A 86 2.71 -4.32 -7.94
CA GLY A 86 2.43 -5.76 -7.86
C GLY A 86 2.57 -6.46 -9.21
N LEU A 87 2.04 -5.87 -10.29
CA LEU A 87 2.20 -6.39 -11.65
C LEU A 87 3.66 -6.36 -12.11
N ALA A 88 4.41 -5.30 -11.78
CA ALA A 88 5.83 -5.23 -12.09
C ALA A 88 6.63 -6.33 -11.36
N LEU A 89 6.32 -6.59 -10.09
CA LEU A 89 6.92 -7.68 -9.30
C LEU A 89 6.62 -9.05 -9.90
N ILE A 90 5.35 -9.33 -10.20
CA ILE A 90 4.93 -10.60 -10.83
C ILE A 90 5.64 -10.79 -12.17
N LYS A 91 5.69 -9.75 -13.01
CA LYS A 91 6.42 -9.79 -14.28
C LYS A 91 7.91 -10.10 -14.08
N GLY A 92 8.55 -9.45 -13.11
CA GLY A 92 9.96 -9.69 -12.78
C GLY A 92 10.24 -11.11 -12.31
N ILE A 93 9.37 -11.65 -11.46
CA ILE A 93 9.43 -13.03 -10.97
C ILE A 93 9.25 -14.04 -12.11
N LEU A 94 8.28 -13.82 -12.99
CA LEU A 94 8.04 -14.72 -14.13
C LEU A 94 9.20 -14.70 -15.13
N ALA A 95 9.86 -13.55 -15.29
CA ALA A 95 11.04 -13.42 -16.14
C ALA A 95 12.28 -14.09 -15.52
N ASN A 96 12.42 -14.03 -14.19
CA ASN A 96 13.54 -14.61 -13.46
C ASN A 96 13.05 -15.36 -12.20
N PRO A 97 12.63 -16.63 -12.33
CA PRO A 97 12.09 -17.40 -11.20
C PRO A 97 13.09 -17.65 -10.06
N SER A 98 14.39 -17.50 -10.32
CA SER A 98 15.48 -17.62 -9.35
C SER A 98 15.62 -16.42 -8.40
N LEU A 99 14.81 -15.37 -8.56
CA LEU A 99 14.79 -14.23 -7.64
C LEU A 99 14.51 -14.68 -6.20
N SER A 100 15.14 -14.00 -5.24
CA SER A 100 15.04 -14.29 -3.81
C SER A 100 13.60 -14.46 -3.33
N TYR A 101 13.37 -15.40 -2.40
CA TYR A 101 12.07 -15.62 -1.75
C TYR A 101 11.51 -14.37 -1.05
N ILE A 102 12.36 -13.39 -0.72
CA ILE A 102 11.94 -12.09 -0.21
C ILE A 102 11.10 -11.34 -1.26
N ILE A 103 11.53 -11.34 -2.53
CA ILE A 103 10.82 -10.66 -3.63
C ILE A 103 9.47 -11.32 -3.88
N TRP A 104 9.41 -12.66 -3.84
CA TRP A 104 8.15 -13.41 -3.89
C TRP A 104 7.19 -13.01 -2.75
N SER A 105 7.71 -12.91 -1.53
CA SER A 105 6.92 -12.50 -0.36
C SER A 105 6.35 -11.09 -0.52
N ILE A 106 7.15 -10.15 -1.03
CA ILE A 106 6.70 -8.79 -1.34
C ILE A 106 5.61 -8.81 -2.41
N ALA A 107 5.75 -9.60 -3.47
CA ALA A 107 4.72 -9.73 -4.52
C ALA A 107 3.38 -10.23 -3.98
N ILE A 108 3.40 -11.20 -3.07
CA ILE A 108 2.19 -11.71 -2.40
C ILE A 108 1.54 -10.60 -1.58
N ILE A 109 2.32 -9.89 -0.75
CA ILE A 109 1.82 -8.77 0.07
C ILE A 109 1.19 -7.69 -0.80
N TYR A 110 1.85 -7.29 -1.90
CA TYR A 110 1.32 -6.29 -2.84
C TYR A 110 0.03 -6.76 -3.50
N SER A 111 -0.07 -8.03 -3.89
CA SER A 111 -1.27 -8.61 -4.51
C SER A 111 -2.46 -8.60 -3.55
N ILE A 112 -2.22 -8.89 -2.26
CA ILE A 112 -3.25 -8.79 -1.20
C ILE A 112 -3.74 -7.35 -1.07
N PHE A 113 -2.84 -6.37 -0.95
CA PHE A 113 -3.24 -4.96 -0.84
C PHE A 113 -3.94 -4.45 -2.09
N ALA A 114 -3.49 -4.81 -3.28
CA ALA A 114 -4.14 -4.47 -4.55
C ALA A 114 -5.60 -4.93 -4.56
N THR A 115 -5.85 -6.17 -4.15
CA THR A 115 -7.20 -6.74 -4.06
C THR A 115 -8.05 -5.99 -3.03
N LEU A 116 -7.51 -5.76 -1.83
CA LEU A 116 -8.23 -5.09 -0.74
C LEU A 116 -8.58 -3.63 -1.08
N PHE A 117 -7.64 -2.87 -1.64
CA PHE A 117 -7.91 -1.50 -2.08
C PHE A 117 -8.82 -1.46 -3.31
N GLY A 118 -8.82 -2.50 -4.16
CA GLY A 118 -9.77 -2.66 -5.25
C GLY A 118 -11.20 -2.76 -4.72
N ILE A 119 -11.40 -3.60 -3.70
CA ILE A 119 -12.69 -3.70 -3.00
C ILE A 119 -13.09 -2.34 -2.41
N VAL A 120 -12.19 -1.60 -1.76
CA VAL A 120 -12.50 -0.26 -1.20
C VAL A 120 -12.92 0.73 -2.28
N ALA A 121 -12.18 0.77 -3.38
CA ALA A 121 -12.37 1.76 -4.43
C ALA A 121 -13.70 1.61 -5.17
N PHE A 122 -14.21 0.38 -5.28
CA PHE A 122 -15.39 0.04 -6.07
C PHE A 122 -16.60 -0.43 -5.25
N LYS A 123 -16.48 -0.64 -3.94
CA LYS A 123 -17.63 -0.97 -3.09
C LYS A 123 -18.46 0.28 -2.78
N HIS A 124 -19.71 0.29 -3.25
CA HIS A 124 -20.68 1.32 -2.87
C HIS A 124 -21.04 1.24 -1.38
N PRO A 125 -21.28 2.37 -0.70
CA PRO A 125 -21.75 2.36 0.68
C PRO A 125 -23.12 1.67 0.75
N VAL A 126 -23.21 0.59 1.54
CA VAL A 126 -24.50 -0.01 1.88
C VAL A 126 -25.19 0.97 2.84
N ARG A 127 -26.33 1.52 2.42
CA ARG A 127 -27.16 2.40 3.26
C ARG A 127 -27.65 1.58 4.44
N GLU A 128 -27.20 1.91 5.65
CA GLU A 128 -27.77 1.34 6.86
C GLU A 128 -29.16 1.94 7.02
N ASN A 129 -30.20 1.15 6.74
CA ASN A 129 -31.57 1.55 7.01
C ASN A 129 -31.72 1.61 8.54
N LYS A 130 -31.50 2.79 9.13
CA LYS A 130 -32.06 3.09 10.45
C LYS A 130 -33.57 3.01 10.30
N ILE A 131 -34.15 1.94 10.86
CA ILE A 131 -35.58 1.91 11.14
C ILE A 131 -35.78 2.98 12.21
N ASP A 132 -36.22 4.16 11.77
CA ASP A 132 -36.74 5.19 12.65
C ASP A 132 -38.00 4.62 13.30
N ASN A 133 -37.85 3.98 14.47
CA ASN A 133 -38.95 3.82 15.40
C ASN A 133 -39.23 5.20 16.00
N GLN A 134 -39.89 6.06 15.20
CA GLN A 134 -40.61 7.18 15.75
C GLN A 134 -41.78 6.61 16.54
N THR A 135 -41.61 6.67 17.86
CA THR A 135 -42.66 6.91 18.84
C THR A 135 -43.85 7.64 18.23
N SER A 136 -44.92 6.92 17.93
CA SER A 136 -46.27 7.49 17.96
C SER A 136 -46.89 7.09 19.28
N SER A 137 -46.57 7.86 20.31
CA SER A 137 -47.52 8.07 21.40
C SER A 137 -48.67 8.89 20.83
N LYS A 138 -49.85 8.28 20.68
CA LYS A 138 -51.17 8.87 20.92
C LYS A 138 -52.23 7.79 20.82
#